data_AF-A0A820PHX8-F1
#
_entry.id   AF-A0A820PHX8-F1
#
_cell.length_a   1.000
_cell.length_b   1.000
_cell.length_c   1.000
_cell.angle_alpha   90.00
_cell.angle_beta   90.00
_cell.angle_gamma   90.00
#
_symmetry.space_group_name_H-M   'P 1'
#
loop_
_entity.id
_entity.type
_entity.pdbx_description
1 polymer ?
#
loop_
_entity_poly.entity_id
_entity_poly.type
_entity_poly.pdbx_seq_one_letter_code
_entity_poly.pdbx_strand_id
1 'polypeptide(L)' 'MGEYSKALSSYERSLEISKIALPPNHPSLATSYNNIGMVYDNMGEYSKALSSYERSLEIS' A
#
# COMPACT_ATOMS: atom_id res chain seq x y z
N MET A 1 -1.03 -17.09 -6.77
CA MET A 1 -0.93 -16.74 -5.33
C MET A 1 0.46 -16.27 -4.93
N GLY A 2 1.55 -16.96 -5.30
CA GLY A 2 2.92 -16.59 -4.87
C GLY A 2 3.45 -15.23 -5.37
N GLU A 3 3.09 -14.80 -6.58
CA GLU A 3 3.56 -13.50 -7.13
C GLU A 3 2.91 -12.29 -6.43
N TYR A 4 1.65 -12.39 -6.01
CA TYR A 4 1.00 -11.33 -5.24
C TYR A 4 1.63 -11.15 -3.86
N SER A 5 2.00 -12.24 -3.18
CA SER A 5 2.71 -12.16 -1.90
C SER A 5 4.09 -11.50 -2.03
N LYS A 6 4.82 -11.76 -3.13
CA LYS A 6 6.10 -11.08 -3.42
C LYS A 6 5.88 -9.59 -3.74
N ALA A 7 4.86 -9.27 -4.53
CA ALA A 7 4.50 -7.89 -4.85
C ALA A 7 4.14 -7.10 -3.58
N LEU A 8 3.30 -7.70 -2.71
CA LEU A 8 2.92 -7.12 -1.43
C LEU A 8 4.15 -6.81 -0.57
N SER A 9 5.03 -7.79 -0.37
CA SER A 9 6.27 -7.61 0.41
C SER A 9 7.18 -6.52 -0.17
N SER A 10 7.22 -6.39 -1.50
CA SER A 10 8.01 -5.35 -2.18
C SER A 10 7.43 -3.96 -1.92
N TYR A 11 6.10 -3.79 -2.00
CA TYR A 11 5.44 -2.52 -1.70
C TYR A 11 5.50 -2.16 -0.22
N GLU A 12 5.36 -3.12 0.69
CA GLU A 12 5.49 -2.89 2.14
C GLU A 12 6.89 -2.37 2.50
N ARG A 13 7.95 -2.99 1.96
CA ARG A 13 9.33 -2.51 2.17
C ARG A 13 9.55 -1.10 1.59
N SER A 14 9.00 -0.82 0.41
CA SER A 14 9.06 0.52 -0.18
C SER A 14 8.34 1.57 0.67
N LEU A 15 7.18 1.20 1.22
CA LEU A 15 6.40 2.05 2.13
C LEU A 15 7.16 2.34 3.43
N GLU A 16 7.83 1.35 4.03
CA GLU A 16 8.66 1.54 5.23
C GLU A 16 9.79 2.56 4.99
N ILE A 17 10.51 2.41 3.89
CA ILE A 17 11.58 3.35 3.52
C ILE A 17 11.00 4.75 3.32
N SER A 18 9.87 4.85 2.62
CA SER A 18 9.20 6.12 2.34
C SER A 18 8.73 6.82 3.63
N LYS A 19 8.24 6.08 4.62
CA LYS A 19 7.82 6.62 5.93
C LYS A 19 8.98 7.21 6.73
N ILE A 20 10.20 6.70 6.53
CA ILE A 20 11.41 7.24 7.18
C ILE A 20 11.90 8.49 6.43
N ALA A 21 11.84 8.47 5.10
CA ALA A 21 12.41 9.51 4.25
C ALA A 21 11.50 10.73 4.04
N LEU A 22 10.18 10.57 4.17
CA LEU A 22 9.20 11.57 3.75
C LEU A 22 8.30 12.01 4.92
N PRO A 23 7.78 13.25 4.88
CA PRO A 23 6.73 13.68 5.80
C PRO A 23 5.49 12.76 5.72
N PRO A 24 4.72 12.60 6.81
CA PRO A 24 3.57 11.69 6.86
C PRO A 24 2.45 11.96 5.84
N ASN A 25 2.37 13.17 5.30
CA ASN A 25 1.39 13.62 4.31
C ASN A 25 1.95 13.67 2.88
N HIS A 26 3.09 13.02 2.62
CA HIS A 26 3.69 13.04 1.28
C HIS A 26 2.89 12.15 0.30
N PRO A 27 2.54 12.63 -0.91
CA PRO A 27 1.72 11.89 -1.89
C PRO A 27 2.26 10.50 -2.28
N SER A 28 3.57 10.28 -2.22
CA SER A 28 4.18 8.96 -2.43
C SER A 28 3.71 7.91 -1.43
N LEU A 29 3.38 8.30 -0.20
CA LEU A 29 2.81 7.39 0.79
C LEU A 29 1.41 6.96 0.38
N ALA A 30 0.56 7.88 -0.10
CA ALA A 30 -0.76 7.57 -0.63
C ALA A 30 -0.66 6.59 -1.81
N THR A 31 0.28 6.82 -2.73
CA THR A 31 0.52 5.94 -3.88
C THR A 31 0.90 4.52 -3.44
N SER A 32 1.79 4.39 -2.46
CA SER A 32 2.20 3.09 -1.91
C SER A 32 1.03 2.35 -1.27
N TYR A 33 0.20 3.03 -0.47
CA TYR A 33 -1.01 2.44 0.12
C TYR A 33 -2.02 1.99 -0.95
N ASN A 34 -2.21 2.78 -2.01
CA ASN A 34 -3.07 2.39 -3.14
C ASN A 34 -2.58 1.11 -3.82
N ASN A 35 -1.28 0.99 -4.07
CA ASN A 35 -0.69 -0.19 -4.70
C ASN A 35 -0.83 -1.45 -3.82
N ILE A 36 -0.65 -1.31 -2.50
CA ILE A 36 -0.90 -2.39 -1.54
C ILE A 36 -2.38 -2.80 -1.59
N GLY A 37 -3.29 -1.83 -1.62
CA GLY A 37 -4.73 -2.07 -1.77
C GLY A 37 -5.07 -2.87 -3.02
N MET A 38 -4.50 -2.50 -4.17
CA MET A 38 -4.66 -3.23 -5.43
C MET A 38 -4.15 -4.67 -5.36
N VAL A 39 -3.05 -4.93 -4.65
CA VAL A 39 -2.54 -6.30 -4.50
C VAL A 39 -3.51 -7.15 -3.67
N TYR A 40 -4.04 -6.60 -2.57
CA TYR A 40 -5.05 -7.31 -1.77
C TYR A 40 -6.35 -7.54 -2.54
N ASP A 41 -6.79 -6.58 -3.34
CA ASP A 41 -7.98 -6.70 -4.18
C ASP A 41 -7.84 -7.86 -5.18
N ASN A 42 -6.69 -7.94 -5.86
CA ASN A 42 -6.35 -9.04 -6.76
C ASN A 42 -6.18 -10.40 -6.05
N MET A 43 -5.95 -10.41 -4.74
CA MET A 43 -5.93 -11.62 -3.92
C MET A 43 -7.33 -12.01 -3.41
N GLY A 44 -8.36 -11.19 -3.64
CA GLY A 44 -9.70 -11.36 -3.08
C GLY A 44 -9.81 -10.97 -1.59
N GLU A 45 -8.80 -10.30 -1.05
CA GLU A 45 -8.70 -9.87 0.35
C GLU A 45 -9.32 -8.47 0.53
N TYR A 46 -10.60 -8.32 0.16
CA TYR A 46 -11.25 -7.02 0.00
C TYR A 46 -11.23 -6.14 1.27
N SER A 47 -11.33 -6.72 2.46
CA SER A 47 -11.26 -5.93 3.71
C SER A 47 -9.90 -5.27 3.91
N LYS A 48 -8.81 -5.95 3.52
CA LYS A 48 -7.45 -5.39 3.58
C LYS A 48 -7.21 -4.38 2.46
N ALA A 49 -7.78 -4.63 1.29
CA ALA A 49 -7.76 -3.69 0.18
C ALA A 49 -8.42 -2.36 0.56
N LEU A 50 -9.64 -2.42 1.11
CA LEU A 50 -10.40 -1.25 1.58
C LEU A 50 -9.61 -0.44 2.60
N SER A 51 -9.08 -1.09 3.64
CA SER A 51 -8.27 -0.40 4.66
C SER A 51 -7.04 0.29 4.07
N SER A 52 -6.41 -0.31 3.05
CA SER A 52 -5.28 0.29 2.36
C SER A 52 -5.71 1.51 1.52
N TYR A 53 -6.83 1.43 0.83
CA TYR A 53 -7.38 2.56 0.06
C TYR A 53 -7.84 3.72 0.95
N GLU A 54 -8.46 3.45 2.09
CA GLU A 54 -8.82 4.47 3.07
C GLU A 54 -7.58 5.22 3.57
N ARG A 55 -6.50 4.49 3.86
CA ARG A 55 -5.23 5.11 4.28
C ARG A 55 -4.57 5.90 3.16
N SER A 56 -4.72 5.48 1.91
CA SER A 56 -4.29 6.25 0.75
C SER A 56 -5.05 7.58 0.65
N LEU A 57 -6.37 7.54 0.81
CA LEU A 57 -7.24 8.72 0.73
C LEU A 57 -6.99 9.72 1.86
N GLU A 58 -6.65 9.26 3.07
CA GLU A 58 -6.31 10.13 4.20
C GLU A 58 -5.03 10.97 3.95
N ILE A 59 -4.14 10.46 3.09
CA ILE A 59 -2.85 11.09 2.78
C ILE A 59 -2.91 11.91 1.47
N SER A 60 -3.82 11.55 0.55
CA SER A 60 -4.03 12.21 -0.73
C SER A 60 -4.38 13.69 -0.61
#